data_AF-A0A953Y433-F1
#
_entry.id   AF-A0A953Y433-F1
#
_cell.length_a   1.000
_cell.length_b   1.000
_cell.length_c   1.000
_cell.angle_alpha   90.00
_cell.angle_beta   90.00
_cell.angle_gamma   90.00
#
_symmetry.space_group_name_H-M   'P 1'
#
loop_
_entity.id
_entity.type
_entity.pdbx_description
1 polymer ?
#
loop_
_entity_poly.entity_id
_entity_poly.type
_entity_poly.pdbx_seq_one_letter_code
_entity_poly.pdbx_strand_id
1 'polypeptide(L)'
;MHKLWLGLLAGLLLAGGGFADTVFLKNGRSIKGKVIAENDDQVVVKTPGGRVPLPRKLIERIERTSAGQTALDMGRQRAREGDYERAREQFRLALDDPDPQVSSAARKELETLPAGSGPPRAAGARGGAGGWPPQQDQPLSVAGFRDEFGRPVSSRALSEKVVLIEIAGMHHPYSQAYAGGQQKGGFGGVTPQPDVASVQEQIARHAGVPANHPDLVVVQLLLAGPDGQTPPTLEQAGEWAAHFGHTRAGNVQLWVGTDKHLELSKDMFGIFLLVSPDGVVRFRSRNYKQLFPYIKKFIDAKHAPQAEEATPSAPAAGAHPGDDYGHVNFTNIYPESLAAPPAEAPYPRPIVLLPNPRSLEDVPADFRQWVNQAMTYVAQAALVKARAVAALKRGGDMSQAQADYKRDMGALERAVGSLTRPQDETITSARASLVSGFLTQRKLIEAAFSQIGQGKATYAQLRGSKQASEQQLMLGATAQAMLDRFDRLEPKTRESINTHFGALASFPP
;
A
#
# COMPACT_ATOMS: atom_id res chain seq x y z
N MET A 1 42.33 -27.79 34.51
CA MET A 1 42.00 -28.01 33.08
C MET A 1 40.99 -26.98 32.59
N HIS A 2 41.41 -25.71 32.41
CA HIS A 2 40.57 -24.68 31.78
C HIS A 2 41.44 -23.82 30.86
N LYS A 3 41.53 -24.22 29.59
CA LYS A 3 42.01 -23.41 28.47
C LYS A 3 41.15 -23.77 27.28
N LEU A 4 40.19 -22.92 26.93
CA LEU A 4 39.57 -22.93 25.60
C LEU A 4 38.74 -21.66 25.44
N TRP A 5 38.91 -21.02 24.27
CA TRP A 5 38.22 -19.84 23.74
C TRP A 5 38.79 -18.45 24.08
N LEU A 6 39.90 -18.11 23.44
CA LEU A 6 40.21 -16.73 23.05
C LEU A 6 40.87 -16.75 21.67
N GLY A 7 40.15 -16.30 20.64
CA GLY A 7 40.74 -16.14 19.31
C GLY A 7 39.74 -16.11 18.18
N LEU A 8 38.92 -15.05 18.08
CA LEU A 8 38.56 -14.40 16.82
C LEU A 8 37.64 -13.19 17.09
N LEU A 9 38.21 -11.98 17.25
CA LEU A 9 37.46 -10.73 17.08
C LEU A 9 38.43 -9.55 16.99
N ALA A 10 39.17 -9.49 15.88
CA ALA A 10 39.93 -8.31 15.50
C ALA A 10 39.71 -8.07 14.00
N GLY A 11 39.19 -6.90 13.66
CA GLY A 11 39.16 -6.41 12.27
C GLY A 11 37.78 -6.15 11.69
N LEU A 12 36.98 -5.27 12.32
CA LEU A 12 35.90 -4.58 11.60
C LEU A 12 35.67 -3.19 12.20
N LEU A 13 36.59 -2.27 11.90
CA LEU A 13 36.40 -0.83 12.07
C LEU A 13 35.68 -0.32 10.83
N LEU A 14 34.35 -0.42 10.80
CA LEU A 14 33.54 0.26 9.80
C LEU A 14 33.31 1.71 10.24
N ALA A 15 33.65 2.63 9.33
CA ALA A 15 33.43 4.07 9.43
C ALA A 15 31.94 4.41 9.41
N GLY A 16 31.25 4.19 10.52
CA GLY A 16 29.97 4.82 10.82
C GLY A 16 30.24 6.07 11.65
N GLY A 17 30.42 7.22 10.99
CA GLY A 17 30.57 8.53 11.63
C GLY A 17 29.25 8.99 12.24
N GLY A 18 28.91 8.43 13.41
CA GLY A 18 27.82 8.88 14.26
C GLY A 18 28.39 9.32 15.60
N PHE A 19 27.98 10.50 16.05
CA PHE A 19 28.29 11.20 17.30
C PHE A 19 28.44 10.26 18.49
N ALA A 20 29.69 9.98 18.84
CA ALA A 20 30.04 8.95 19.79
C ALA A 20 31.19 9.42 20.64
N ASP A 21 30.99 9.42 21.96
CA ASP A 21 32.10 9.42 22.89
C ASP A 21 33.01 8.23 22.57
N THR A 22 34.31 8.41 22.75
CA THR A 22 35.26 7.32 22.59
C THR A 22 35.76 6.90 23.97
N VAL A 23 35.36 5.70 24.39
CA VAL A 23 35.83 5.08 25.62
C VAL A 23 37.09 4.28 25.31
N PHE A 24 38.24 4.74 25.80
CA PHE A 24 39.51 4.04 25.70
C PHE A 24 39.65 3.08 26.87
N LEU A 25 40.00 1.84 26.57
CA LEU A 25 40.18 0.76 27.54
C LEU A 25 41.68 0.55 27.83
N LYS A 26 42.01 0.13 29.04
CA LYS A 26 43.41 -0.10 29.49
C LYS A 26 44.16 -1.17 28.70
N ASN A 27 43.47 -1.97 27.89
CA ASN A 27 44.07 -2.96 27.00
C ASN A 27 44.39 -2.38 25.61
N GLY A 28 44.31 -1.06 25.43
CA GLY A 28 44.57 -0.37 24.17
C GLY A 28 43.41 -0.37 23.17
N ARG A 29 42.26 -0.99 23.50
CA ARG A 29 41.07 -0.97 22.65
C ARG A 29 40.24 0.30 22.91
N SER A 30 39.41 0.68 21.95
CA SER A 30 38.42 1.74 22.12
C SER A 30 37.03 1.31 21.70
N ILE A 31 36.02 1.91 22.32
CA ILE A 31 34.60 1.71 22.01
C ILE A 31 34.01 3.08 21.68
N LYS A 32 33.46 3.21 20.47
CA LYS A 32 32.74 4.40 20.04
C LYS A 32 31.24 4.23 20.32
N GLY A 33 30.67 5.11 21.11
CA GLY A 33 29.23 5.26 21.30
C GLY A 33 28.89 6.37 22.29
N LYS A 34 27.60 6.69 22.46
CA LYS A 34 27.19 7.73 23.42
C LYS A 34 27.23 7.17 24.84
N VAL A 35 27.96 7.79 25.76
CA VAL A 35 27.86 7.45 27.19
C VAL A 35 26.50 7.91 27.69
N ILE A 36 25.65 6.97 28.10
CA ILE A 36 24.28 7.25 28.57
C ILE A 36 24.12 7.10 30.08
N ALA A 37 25.09 6.49 30.76
CA ALA A 37 25.18 6.44 32.22
C ALA A 37 26.64 6.23 32.65
N GLU A 38 27.02 6.85 33.76
CA GLU A 38 28.35 6.73 34.35
C GLU A 38 28.24 6.82 35.87
N ASN A 39 28.83 5.87 36.57
CA ASN A 39 29.01 5.89 38.01
C ASN A 39 30.40 5.32 38.36
N ASP A 40 30.69 5.18 39.66
CA ASP A 40 32.01 4.75 40.14
C ASP A 40 32.39 3.33 39.67
N ASP A 41 31.39 2.46 39.45
CA ASP A 41 31.61 1.05 39.11
C ASP A 41 31.57 0.77 37.60
N GLN A 42 30.79 1.53 36.83
CA GLN A 42 30.53 1.24 35.42
C GLN A 42 30.18 2.47 34.57
N VAL A 43 30.37 2.31 33.27
CA VAL A 43 29.97 3.25 32.21
C VAL A 43 29.14 2.49 31.19
N VAL A 44 27.97 3.00 30.83
CA VAL A 44 27.07 2.39 29.84
C VAL A 44 27.15 3.18 28.54
N VAL A 45 27.61 2.52 27.48
CA VAL A 45 27.77 3.11 26.14
C VAL A 45 26.66 2.61 25.22
N LYS A 46 25.87 3.52 24.63
CA LYS A 46 24.91 3.20 23.55
C LYS A 46 25.66 3.18 22.23
N THR A 47 25.78 2.00 21.64
CA THR A 47 26.36 1.75 20.31
C THR A 47 25.25 1.39 19.31
N PRO A 48 25.51 1.36 17.99
CA PRO A 48 24.55 0.84 17.02
C PRO A 48 24.10 -0.61 17.31
N GLY A 49 24.96 -1.42 17.94
CA GLY A 49 24.66 -2.79 18.34
C GLY A 49 23.94 -2.93 19.69
N GLY A 50 23.53 -1.83 20.32
CA GLY A 50 22.85 -1.81 21.61
C GLY A 50 23.67 -1.20 22.74
N ARG A 51 23.23 -1.44 23.99
CA ARG A 51 23.86 -0.91 25.20
C ARG A 51 25.01 -1.82 25.66
N VAL A 52 26.17 -1.23 25.89
CA VAL A 52 27.38 -1.93 26.34
C VAL A 52 27.78 -1.41 27.72
N PRO A 53 27.51 -2.16 28.81
CA PRO A 53 28.02 -1.83 30.13
C PRO A 53 29.51 -2.19 30.22
N LEU A 54 30.33 -1.23 30.66
CA LEU A 54 31.78 -1.35 30.80
C LEU A 54 32.18 -1.07 32.25
N PRO A 55 32.79 -2.03 32.97
CA PRO A 55 33.33 -1.77 34.31
C PRO A 55 34.36 -0.64 34.27
N ARG A 56 34.25 0.33 35.19
CA ARG A 56 35.12 1.53 35.27
C ARG A 56 36.61 1.15 35.34
N LYS A 57 36.93 0.05 36.02
CA LYS A 57 38.30 -0.49 36.14
C LYS A 57 38.96 -0.84 34.79
N LEU A 58 38.18 -1.13 33.74
CA LEU A 58 38.67 -1.45 32.40
C LEU A 58 38.89 -0.19 31.55
N ILE A 59 38.35 0.95 31.96
CA ILE A 59 38.40 2.20 31.21
C ILE A 59 39.67 2.94 31.62
N GLU A 60 40.43 3.36 30.62
CA GLU A 60 41.60 4.21 30.77
C GLU A 60 41.19 5.68 30.78
N ARG A 61 40.41 6.09 29.77
CA ARG A 61 39.84 7.44 29.66
C ARG A 61 38.60 7.46 28.79
N ILE A 62 37.79 8.51 28.93
CA ILE A 62 36.63 8.76 28.08
C ILE A 62 36.85 10.11 27.40
N GLU A 63 36.93 10.10 26.07
CA GLU A 63 36.90 11.33 25.29
C GLU A 63 35.46 11.62 24.93
N ARG A 64 34.85 12.58 25.66
CA ARG A 64 33.48 13.02 25.41
C ARG A 64 33.46 14.00 24.25
N THR A 65 32.57 13.78 23.31
CA THR A 65 32.34 14.77 22.26
C THR A 65 31.49 15.89 22.85
N SER A 66 31.93 17.15 22.75
CA SER A 66 31.13 18.27 23.23
C SER A 66 29.82 18.38 22.45
N ALA A 67 28.81 19.02 23.06
CA ALA A 67 27.54 19.25 22.40
C ALA A 67 27.70 20.09 21.13
N GLY A 68 28.60 21.07 21.12
CA GLY A 68 28.88 21.87 19.94
C GLY A 68 29.70 21.14 18.88
N GLN A 69 30.64 20.25 19.24
CA GLN A 69 31.31 19.40 18.24
C GLN A 69 30.29 18.46 17.57
N THR A 70 29.34 17.95 18.34
CA THR A 70 28.20 17.18 17.80
C THR A 70 27.35 18.00 16.85
N ALA A 71 27.00 19.24 17.23
CA ALA A 71 26.25 20.13 16.37
C ALA A 71 27.02 20.52 15.10
N LEU A 72 28.35 20.74 15.19
CA LEU A 72 29.22 21.03 14.05
C LEU A 72 29.21 19.89 13.03
N ASP A 73 29.38 18.65 13.49
CA ASP A 73 29.42 17.48 12.61
C ASP A 73 28.02 17.18 12.00
N MET A 74 26.92 17.41 12.74
CA MET A 74 25.56 17.37 12.19
C MET A 74 25.35 18.44 11.13
N GLY A 75 25.80 19.67 11.37
CA GLY A 75 25.71 20.76 10.42
C GLY A 75 26.43 20.43 9.11
N ARG A 76 27.65 19.88 9.17
CA ARG A 76 28.41 19.43 7.99
C ARG A 76 27.68 18.35 7.22
N GLN A 77 27.10 17.37 7.91
CA GLN A 77 26.30 16.34 7.25
C GLN A 77 25.10 16.94 6.53
N ARG A 78 24.33 17.82 7.19
CA ARG A 78 23.17 18.49 6.60
C ARG A 78 23.55 19.36 5.40
N ALA A 79 24.70 20.05 5.48
CA ALA A 79 25.22 20.84 4.37
C ALA A 79 25.55 19.96 3.15
N ARG A 80 26.18 18.79 3.34
CA ARG A 80 26.42 17.81 2.27
C ARG A 80 25.12 17.25 1.66
N GLU A 81 24.07 17.17 2.47
CA GLU A 81 22.73 16.75 2.05
C GLU A 81 21.93 17.86 1.34
N GLY A 82 22.46 19.09 1.26
CA GLY A 82 21.79 20.26 0.69
C GLY A 82 20.72 20.89 1.59
N ASP A 83 20.59 20.44 2.84
CA ASP A 83 19.67 20.98 3.84
C ASP A 83 20.34 22.15 4.60
N TYR A 84 20.58 23.25 3.88
CA TYR A 84 21.38 24.36 4.39
C TYR A 84 20.73 25.09 5.57
N GLU A 85 19.39 25.12 5.70
CA GLU A 85 18.73 25.76 6.85
C GLU A 85 19.01 24.99 8.14
N ARG A 86 18.79 23.67 8.14
CA ARG A 86 19.12 22.85 9.31
C ARG A 86 20.61 22.80 9.56
N ALA A 87 21.44 22.85 8.51
CA ALA A 87 22.88 23.00 8.67
C ALA A 87 23.24 24.29 9.44
N ARG A 88 22.64 25.44 9.08
CA ARG A 88 22.85 26.71 9.79
C ARG A 88 22.40 26.64 11.25
N GLU A 89 21.25 26.04 11.53
CA GLU A 89 20.77 25.85 12.91
C GLU A 89 21.78 25.05 13.74
N GLN A 90 22.29 23.94 13.20
CA GLN A 90 23.28 23.12 13.88
C GLN A 90 24.62 23.85 14.05
N PHE A 91 25.09 24.56 13.03
CA PHE A 91 26.29 25.38 13.18
C PHE A 91 26.12 26.52 14.20
N ARG A 92 24.93 27.12 14.32
CA ARG A 92 24.67 28.13 15.37
C ARG A 92 24.76 27.53 16.76
N LEU A 93 24.21 26.33 16.98
CA LEU A 93 24.37 25.61 18.25
C LEU A 93 25.86 25.30 18.56
N ALA A 94 26.66 25.03 17.51
CA ALA A 94 28.09 24.79 17.67
C ALA A 94 28.90 26.07 17.97
N LEU A 95 28.34 27.27 17.76
CA LEU A 95 29.02 28.54 18.11
C LEU A 95 29.11 28.74 19.62
N ASP A 96 28.19 28.14 20.39
CA ASP A 96 28.15 28.23 21.85
C ASP A 96 29.09 27.23 22.55
N ASP A 97 29.89 26.47 21.78
CA ASP A 97 30.85 25.52 22.34
C ASP A 97 32.01 26.23 23.05
N PRO A 98 32.40 25.80 24.27
CA PRO A 98 33.53 26.39 24.97
C PRO A 98 34.87 26.13 24.29
N ASP A 99 34.99 25.13 23.40
CA ASP A 99 36.19 24.90 22.60
C ASP A 99 36.28 25.94 21.45
N PRO A 100 37.30 26.81 21.45
CA PRO A 100 37.49 27.80 20.39
C PRO A 100 37.66 27.19 18.99
N GLN A 101 38.16 25.96 18.88
CA GLN A 101 38.32 25.30 17.58
C GLN A 101 36.97 24.91 16.99
N VAL A 102 36.04 24.43 17.83
CA VAL A 102 34.69 24.03 17.41
C VAL A 102 33.90 25.26 16.95
N SER A 103 33.86 26.30 17.78
CA SER A 103 33.12 27.53 17.47
C SER A 103 33.72 28.27 16.27
N SER A 104 35.05 28.29 16.11
CA SER A 104 35.71 28.85 14.92
C SER A 104 35.39 28.06 13.65
N ALA A 105 35.42 26.72 13.73
CA ALA A 105 35.04 25.87 12.60
C ALA A 105 33.57 26.07 12.21
N ALA A 106 32.65 26.11 13.18
CA ALA A 106 31.23 26.38 12.94
C ALA A 106 30.99 27.73 12.26
N ARG A 107 31.71 28.78 12.70
CA ARG A 107 31.66 30.10 12.07
C ARG A 107 32.11 30.06 10.62
N LYS A 108 33.24 29.39 10.34
CA LYS A 108 33.76 29.22 8.98
C LYS A 108 32.74 28.48 8.09
N GLU A 109 32.16 27.39 8.58
CA GLU A 109 31.16 26.63 7.82
C GLU A 109 29.92 27.51 7.53
N LEU A 110 29.44 28.27 8.52
CA LEU A 110 28.33 29.23 8.35
C LEU A 110 28.61 30.29 7.27
N GLU A 111 29.83 30.82 7.23
CA GLU A 111 30.25 31.81 6.21
C GLU A 111 30.34 31.20 4.81
N THR A 112 30.72 29.92 4.71
CA THR A 112 30.80 29.21 3.42
C THR A 112 29.45 28.71 2.91
N LEU A 113 28.44 28.63 3.77
CA LEU A 113 27.09 28.26 3.33
C LEU A 113 26.53 29.36 2.41
N PRO A 114 25.94 29.00 1.25
CA PRO A 114 25.42 29.98 0.31
C PRO A 114 24.43 30.91 0.99
N ALA A 115 24.67 32.23 0.93
CA ALA A 115 23.81 33.23 1.54
C ALA A 115 22.42 33.21 0.87
N GLY A 116 21.35 33.06 1.66
CA GLY A 116 20.01 33.46 1.21
C GLY A 116 19.43 32.67 0.03
N SER A 117 19.77 31.40 -0.14
CA SER A 117 18.76 30.44 -0.59
C SER A 117 18.35 29.66 0.65
N GLY A 118 17.05 29.47 0.87
CA GLY A 118 16.61 28.30 1.63
C GLY A 118 17.09 27.03 0.90
N PRO A 119 16.39 25.89 0.92
CA PRO A 119 16.43 25.08 -0.30
C PRO A 119 16.21 26.05 -1.49
N PRO A 120 16.76 25.80 -2.71
CA PRO A 120 16.10 26.38 -3.88
C PRO A 120 14.63 26.13 -3.61
N ARG A 121 13.85 27.20 -3.43
CA ARG A 121 12.41 27.08 -3.35
C ARG A 121 12.14 26.55 -4.73
N ALA A 122 12.07 25.22 -4.85
CA ALA A 122 12.15 24.54 -6.13
C ALA A 122 11.06 25.23 -6.93
N ALA A 123 11.49 26.05 -7.89
CA ALA A 123 10.58 26.85 -8.67
C ALA A 123 9.83 25.81 -9.50
N GLY A 124 8.72 25.29 -8.94
CA GLY A 124 7.92 24.21 -9.51
C GLY A 124 7.72 22.94 -8.68
N ALA A 125 8.52 22.58 -7.67
CA ALA A 125 8.19 21.39 -6.85
C ALA A 125 7.31 21.82 -5.67
N ARG A 126 6.05 22.16 -5.95
CA ARG A 126 4.99 21.86 -4.99
C ARG A 126 5.10 20.35 -4.75
N GLY A 127 5.76 19.95 -3.67
CA GLY A 127 5.88 18.57 -3.20
C GLY A 127 4.54 18.02 -2.73
N GLY A 128 3.49 18.23 -3.52
CA GLY A 128 2.32 17.38 -3.46
C GLY A 128 2.80 15.97 -3.76
N ALA A 129 2.18 15.00 -3.11
CA ALA A 129 2.27 13.58 -3.46
C ALA A 129 1.69 13.34 -4.87
N GLY A 130 2.15 14.08 -5.88
CA GLY A 130 1.66 14.07 -7.25
C GLY A 130 1.91 12.70 -7.82
N GLY A 131 0.82 11.99 -8.12
CA GLY A 131 0.86 10.59 -8.53
C GLY A 131 0.75 9.58 -7.38
N TRP A 132 0.54 10.02 -6.13
CA TRP A 132 0.21 9.15 -5.01
C TRP A 132 -1.28 9.24 -4.64
N PRO A 133 -1.95 8.12 -4.30
CA PRO A 133 -1.44 6.76 -4.38
C PRO A 133 -1.26 6.33 -5.85
N PRO A 134 -0.26 5.49 -6.16
CA PRO A 134 0.02 5.11 -7.53
C PRO A 134 -1.14 4.27 -8.07
N GLN A 135 -1.49 4.51 -9.33
CA GLN A 135 -2.43 3.69 -10.06
C GLN A 135 -1.68 2.59 -10.80
N GLN A 136 -2.39 1.50 -11.10
CA GLN A 136 -1.84 0.47 -11.98
C GLN A 136 -1.56 1.07 -13.36
N ASP A 137 -0.49 0.58 -13.99
CA ASP A 137 0.01 1.00 -15.30
C ASP A 137 0.47 2.47 -15.36
N GLN A 138 0.77 3.06 -14.20
CA GLN A 138 1.41 4.38 -14.10
C GLN A 138 2.83 4.27 -13.56
N PRO A 139 3.72 5.22 -13.93
CA PRO A 139 5.04 5.33 -13.31
C PRO A 139 4.96 5.52 -11.81
N LEU A 140 5.84 4.85 -11.06
CA LEU A 140 5.97 5.06 -9.61
C LEU A 140 6.55 6.45 -9.33
N SER A 141 5.78 7.30 -8.66
CA SER A 141 6.30 8.53 -8.06
C SER A 141 6.88 8.23 -6.68
N VAL A 142 8.17 8.57 -6.47
CA VAL A 142 8.83 8.49 -5.16
C VAL A 142 9.02 9.87 -4.50
N ALA A 143 8.39 10.90 -5.08
CA ALA A 143 8.54 12.27 -4.64
C ALA A 143 8.03 12.44 -3.19
N GLY A 144 8.89 12.96 -2.32
CA GLY A 144 8.56 13.21 -0.92
C GLY A 144 8.82 12.05 0.03
N PHE A 145 9.16 10.85 -0.46
CA PHE A 145 9.65 9.78 0.40
C PHE A 145 11.08 10.04 0.87
N ARG A 146 11.35 9.61 2.11
CA ARG A 146 12.67 9.63 2.71
C ARG A 146 13.06 8.22 3.11
N ASP A 147 14.35 7.91 3.11
CA ASP A 147 14.84 6.68 3.71
C ASP A 147 14.91 6.78 5.25
N GLU A 148 15.34 5.71 5.92
CA GLU A 148 15.45 5.63 7.38
C GLU A 148 16.44 6.64 7.98
N PHE A 149 17.26 7.30 7.16
CA PHE A 149 18.20 8.35 7.57
C PHE A 149 17.71 9.76 7.21
N GLY A 150 16.52 9.86 6.62
CA GLY A 150 15.91 11.12 6.21
C GLY A 150 16.36 11.62 4.84
N ARG A 151 17.14 10.85 4.08
CA ARG A 151 17.59 11.24 2.74
C ARG A 151 16.45 11.04 1.74
N PRO A 152 16.26 11.94 0.76
CA PRO A 152 15.27 11.75 -0.28
C PRO A 152 15.49 10.44 -1.04
N VAL A 153 14.41 9.69 -1.29
CA VAL A 153 14.45 8.50 -2.14
C VAL A 153 14.61 8.91 -3.60
N SER A 154 15.51 8.24 -4.33
CA SER A 154 15.74 8.49 -5.75
C SER A 154 15.14 7.37 -6.60
N SER A 155 14.35 7.72 -7.61
CA SER A 155 13.84 6.76 -8.60
C SER A 155 14.97 6.10 -9.39
N ARG A 156 16.13 6.77 -9.54
CA ARG A 156 17.31 6.21 -10.20
C ARG A 156 17.91 5.01 -9.45
N ALA A 157 17.72 4.92 -8.13
CA ALA A 157 18.16 3.75 -7.37
C ALA A 157 17.29 2.51 -7.64
N LEU A 158 16.14 2.71 -8.30
CA LEU A 158 15.13 1.70 -8.58
C LEU A 158 15.06 1.32 -10.06
N SER A 159 15.62 2.15 -10.94
CA SER A 159 15.62 1.88 -12.38
C SER A 159 16.27 0.53 -12.65
N GLU A 160 15.68 -0.21 -13.60
CA GLU A 160 16.14 -1.54 -14.02
C GLU A 160 15.98 -2.64 -12.96
N LYS A 161 15.37 -2.37 -11.81
CA LYS A 161 15.08 -3.39 -10.80
C LYS A 161 13.58 -3.67 -10.73
N VAL A 162 13.24 -4.91 -10.42
CA VAL A 162 11.89 -5.22 -9.97
C VAL A 162 11.75 -4.69 -8.55
N VAL A 163 10.73 -3.89 -8.28
CA VAL A 163 10.50 -3.33 -6.94
C VAL A 163 9.19 -3.85 -6.39
N LEU A 164 9.26 -4.50 -5.23
CA LEU A 164 8.10 -4.88 -4.43
C LEU A 164 7.96 -3.91 -3.27
N ILE A 165 6.87 -3.16 -3.21
CA ILE A 165 6.60 -2.20 -2.14
C ILE A 165 5.45 -2.72 -1.29
N GLU A 166 5.68 -2.92 0.00
CA GLU A 166 4.61 -3.09 0.99
C GLU A 166 4.25 -1.74 1.60
N ILE A 167 2.97 -1.37 1.55
CA ILE A 167 2.47 -0.18 2.23
C ILE A 167 2.21 -0.55 3.69
N ALA A 168 3.02 0.01 4.58
CA ALA A 168 3.13 -0.41 5.96
C ALA A 168 2.65 0.66 6.95
N GLY A 169 2.04 0.19 8.04
CA GLY A 169 1.77 0.99 9.22
C GLY A 169 2.32 0.27 10.46
N MET A 170 3.05 0.97 11.33
CA MET A 170 3.69 0.33 12.49
C MET A 170 2.66 -0.26 13.47
N HIS A 171 1.44 0.29 13.51
CA HIS A 171 0.34 -0.20 14.34
C HIS A 171 -0.39 -1.43 13.74
N HIS A 172 -0.11 -1.80 12.49
CA HIS A 172 -0.95 -2.72 11.74
C HIS A 172 -0.46 -4.19 11.82
N PRO A 173 -1.28 -5.16 12.27
CA PRO A 173 -0.84 -6.55 12.48
C PRO A 173 -0.26 -7.25 11.25
N TYR A 174 -0.81 -7.00 10.05
CA TYR A 174 -0.23 -7.60 8.83
C TYR A 174 1.14 -7.02 8.49
N SER A 175 1.34 -5.71 8.67
CA SER A 175 2.63 -5.07 8.37
C SER A 175 3.70 -5.57 9.34
N GLN A 176 3.34 -5.76 10.61
CA GLN A 176 4.18 -6.41 11.61
C GLN A 176 4.57 -7.83 11.19
N ALA A 177 3.60 -8.63 10.72
CA ALA A 177 3.87 -9.99 10.25
C ALA A 177 4.80 -10.00 9.02
N TYR A 178 4.51 -9.16 8.02
CA TYR A 178 5.33 -9.04 6.81
C TYR A 178 6.75 -8.53 7.08
N ALA A 179 6.97 -7.72 8.12
CA ALA A 179 8.29 -7.29 8.55
C ALA A 179 9.12 -8.40 9.23
N GLY A 180 8.50 -9.52 9.61
CA GLY A 180 9.16 -10.60 10.36
C GLY A 180 8.74 -10.69 11.84
N GLY A 181 7.56 -10.16 12.18
CA GLY A 181 7.02 -10.20 13.53
C GLY A 181 6.80 -11.59 14.09
N GLN A 182 6.60 -12.61 13.23
CA GLN A 182 6.49 -14.00 13.71
C GLN A 182 7.79 -14.50 14.34
N GLN A 183 8.95 -14.04 13.85
CA GLN A 183 10.26 -14.44 14.34
C GLN A 183 10.82 -13.49 15.40
N LYS A 184 10.47 -12.21 15.33
CA LYS A 184 11.05 -11.13 16.17
C LYS A 184 10.09 -10.58 17.22
N GLY A 185 8.84 -11.01 17.21
CA GLY A 185 7.77 -10.35 17.94
C GLY A 185 7.36 -9.02 17.30
N GLY A 186 6.26 -8.48 17.80
CA GLY A 186 5.74 -7.19 17.35
C GLY A 186 6.56 -5.98 17.81
N PHE A 187 6.80 -5.05 16.91
CA PHE A 187 7.33 -3.73 17.25
C PHE A 187 6.31 -2.93 18.06
N GLY A 188 6.73 -2.28 19.14
CA GLY A 188 5.85 -1.47 19.99
C GLY A 188 4.75 -2.26 20.71
N GLY A 189 4.90 -3.58 20.87
CA GLY A 189 3.92 -4.45 21.53
C GLY A 189 2.71 -4.84 20.68
N VAL A 190 2.70 -4.50 19.39
CA VAL A 190 1.62 -4.87 18.46
C VAL A 190 1.69 -6.35 18.12
N THR A 191 0.67 -7.14 18.44
CA THR A 191 0.64 -8.57 18.06
C THR A 191 0.63 -8.72 16.53
N PRO A 192 1.64 -9.38 15.92
CA PRO A 192 1.64 -9.66 14.49
C PRO A 192 0.48 -10.56 14.09
N GLN A 193 -0.04 -10.38 12.86
CA GLN A 193 -1.09 -11.24 12.33
C GLN A 193 -0.61 -12.70 12.32
N PRO A 194 -1.28 -13.63 13.04
CA PRO A 194 -0.89 -15.04 13.09
C PRO A 194 -0.89 -15.68 11.70
N ASP A 195 -0.04 -16.69 11.52
CA ASP A 195 0.09 -17.51 10.30
C ASP A 195 0.48 -16.76 9.02
N VAL A 196 0.86 -15.48 9.15
CA VAL A 196 1.41 -14.69 8.06
C VAL A 196 2.92 -14.64 8.19
N ALA A 197 3.61 -15.32 7.28
CA ALA A 197 5.07 -15.28 7.16
C ALA A 197 5.57 -13.92 6.67
N SER A 198 6.86 -13.64 6.93
CA SER A 198 7.55 -12.42 6.49
C SER A 198 7.51 -12.26 4.97
N VAL A 199 7.60 -11.02 4.46
CA VAL A 199 7.60 -10.78 3.02
C VAL A 199 8.72 -11.54 2.31
N GLN A 200 9.89 -11.68 2.94
CA GLN A 200 11.03 -12.41 2.40
C GLN A 200 10.74 -13.90 2.26
N GLU A 201 10.14 -14.53 3.27
CA GLU A 201 9.71 -15.93 3.21
C GLU A 201 8.61 -16.13 2.16
N GLN A 202 7.67 -15.19 2.06
CA GLN A 202 6.60 -15.24 1.06
C GLN A 202 7.15 -15.12 -0.36
N ILE A 203 8.13 -14.24 -0.62
CA ILE A 203 8.81 -14.14 -1.92
C ILE A 203 9.50 -15.46 -2.24
N ALA A 204 10.29 -16.01 -1.32
CA ALA A 204 10.97 -17.29 -1.54
C ALA A 204 9.98 -18.41 -1.89
N ARG A 205 8.84 -18.47 -1.19
CA ARG A 205 7.80 -19.50 -1.39
C ARG A 205 7.00 -19.32 -2.68
N HIS A 206 6.63 -18.10 -3.03
CA HIS A 206 5.64 -17.83 -4.09
C HIS A 206 6.21 -17.24 -5.37
N ALA A 207 7.35 -16.55 -5.31
CA ALA A 207 8.04 -16.06 -6.50
C ALA A 207 9.05 -17.08 -7.05
N GLY A 208 9.55 -18.00 -6.22
CA GLY A 208 10.61 -18.92 -6.61
C GLY A 208 11.97 -18.24 -6.83
N VAL A 209 12.18 -17.07 -6.23
CA VAL A 209 13.46 -16.34 -6.20
C VAL A 209 13.77 -15.93 -4.76
N PRO A 210 15.05 -15.83 -4.35
CA PRO A 210 15.37 -15.38 -3.01
C PRO A 210 15.14 -13.87 -2.88
N ALA A 211 14.74 -13.40 -1.69
CA ALA A 211 14.46 -11.98 -1.45
C ALA A 211 15.69 -11.05 -1.59
N ASN A 212 16.91 -11.61 -1.56
CA ASN A 212 18.17 -10.92 -1.81
C ASN A 212 18.66 -11.08 -3.27
N HIS A 213 17.79 -11.44 -4.22
CA HIS A 213 18.13 -11.48 -5.64
C HIS A 213 18.59 -10.09 -6.14
N PRO A 214 19.74 -9.94 -6.84
CA PRO A 214 20.34 -8.63 -7.16
C PRO A 214 19.45 -7.68 -7.97
N ASP A 215 18.51 -8.22 -8.76
CA ASP A 215 17.53 -7.46 -9.55
C ASP A 215 16.19 -7.19 -8.85
N LEU A 216 16.08 -7.56 -7.57
CA LEU A 216 14.89 -7.31 -6.75
C LEU A 216 15.23 -6.29 -5.66
N VAL A 217 14.36 -5.31 -5.47
CA VAL A 217 14.31 -4.45 -4.29
C VAL A 217 12.99 -4.69 -3.57
N VAL A 218 13.05 -4.95 -2.28
CA VAL A 218 11.87 -5.00 -1.40
C VAL A 218 11.85 -3.71 -0.60
N VAL A 219 10.73 -3.03 -0.57
CA VAL A 219 10.55 -1.77 0.14
C VAL A 219 9.44 -1.95 1.16
N GLN A 220 9.72 -1.62 2.42
CA GLN A 220 8.69 -1.33 3.39
C GLN A 220 8.46 0.18 3.41
N LEU A 221 7.30 0.62 2.94
CA LEU A 221 6.92 2.03 2.93
C LEU A 221 6.06 2.32 4.16
N LEU A 222 6.69 2.87 5.20
CA LEU A 222 6.02 3.25 6.43
C LEU A 222 5.27 4.57 6.24
N LEU A 223 3.94 4.51 6.26
CA LEU A 223 3.09 5.70 6.18
C LEU A 223 2.49 6.09 7.52
N ALA A 224 2.36 5.17 8.47
CA ALA A 224 1.84 5.44 9.80
C ALA A 224 2.78 4.92 10.89
N GLY A 225 3.01 5.74 11.90
CA GLY A 225 3.74 5.41 13.12
C GLY A 225 2.93 4.52 14.06
N PRO A 226 3.42 4.33 15.30
CA PRO A 226 2.79 3.45 16.28
C PRO A 226 1.37 3.87 16.71
N ASP A 227 1.04 5.16 16.61
CA ASP A 227 -0.30 5.70 16.93
C ASP A 227 -1.34 5.45 15.81
N GLY A 228 -0.89 5.11 14.61
CA GLY A 228 -1.72 4.98 13.42
C GLY A 228 -2.28 6.28 12.85
N GLN A 229 -1.97 7.43 13.45
CA GLN A 229 -2.53 8.74 13.09
C GLN A 229 -1.51 9.67 12.45
N THR A 230 -0.23 9.52 12.79
CA THR A 230 0.86 10.35 12.27
C THR A 230 1.87 9.51 11.49
N PRO A 231 2.57 10.06 10.48
CA PRO A 231 3.71 9.40 9.87
C PRO A 231 4.80 9.14 10.92
N PRO A 232 5.57 8.06 10.78
CA PRO A 232 6.63 7.76 11.75
C PRO A 232 7.73 8.82 11.68
N THR A 233 8.29 9.12 12.85
CA THR A 233 9.54 9.89 12.91
C THR A 233 10.69 9.06 12.33
N LEU A 234 11.79 9.72 11.93
CA LEU A 234 12.99 9.01 11.47
C LEU A 234 13.59 8.12 12.56
N GLU A 235 13.49 8.54 13.83
CA GLU A 235 13.92 7.72 14.96
C GLU A 235 13.09 6.43 15.05
N GLN A 236 11.76 6.53 14.98
CA GLN A 236 10.88 5.36 14.97
C GLN A 236 11.15 4.45 13.77
N ALA A 237 11.40 5.02 12.58
CA ALA A 237 11.76 4.24 11.40
C ALA A 237 13.09 3.49 11.60
N GLY A 238 14.08 4.14 12.21
CA GLY A 238 15.35 3.51 12.59
C GLY A 238 15.19 2.38 13.61
N GLU A 239 14.33 2.57 14.61
CA GLU A 239 14.00 1.53 15.60
C GLU A 239 13.26 0.35 14.97
N TRP A 240 12.32 0.60 14.06
CA TRP A 240 11.65 -0.43 13.26
C TRP A 240 12.65 -1.24 12.45
N ALA A 241 13.55 -0.57 11.71
CA ALA A 241 14.59 -1.21 10.94
C ALA A 241 15.48 -2.10 11.82
N ALA A 242 15.91 -1.59 12.97
CA ALA A 242 16.74 -2.32 13.91
C ALA A 242 16.03 -3.55 14.49
N HIS A 243 14.75 -3.42 14.87
CA HIS A 243 13.94 -4.51 15.45
C HIS A 243 13.81 -5.70 14.48
N PHE A 244 13.50 -5.42 13.22
CA PHE A 244 13.33 -6.45 12.19
C PHE A 244 14.62 -6.83 11.45
N GLY A 245 15.76 -6.22 11.80
CA GLY A 245 17.05 -6.49 11.15
C GLY A 245 17.10 -6.05 9.69
N HIS A 246 16.32 -5.04 9.31
CA HIS A 246 16.39 -4.42 7.99
C HIS A 246 17.63 -3.55 7.94
N THR A 247 18.66 -4.02 7.23
CA THR A 247 19.89 -3.26 7.01
C THR A 247 20.01 -2.92 5.52
N ARG A 248 20.48 -1.70 5.23
CA ARG A 248 20.69 -1.22 3.86
C ARG A 248 21.71 -2.03 3.04
N ALA A 249 22.48 -2.90 3.70
CA ALA A 249 23.39 -3.83 3.05
C ALA A 249 22.65 -4.93 2.26
N GLY A 250 21.34 -5.12 2.52
CA GLY A 250 20.49 -6.02 1.75
C GLY A 250 19.64 -5.30 0.70
N ASN A 251 18.83 -6.09 -0.01
CA ASN A 251 17.86 -5.59 -0.98
C ASN A 251 16.55 -5.10 -0.35
N VAL A 252 16.52 -4.98 0.97
CA VAL A 252 15.37 -4.47 1.72
C VAL A 252 15.64 -3.01 2.07
N GLN A 253 14.77 -2.11 1.62
CA GLN A 253 14.82 -0.70 1.94
C GLN A 253 13.63 -0.31 2.82
N LEU A 254 13.82 0.68 3.66
CA LEU A 254 12.78 1.27 4.47
C LEU A 254 12.55 2.71 4.02
N TRP A 255 11.32 3.05 3.63
CA TRP A 255 10.95 4.40 3.26
C TRP A 255 9.90 4.95 4.23
N VAL A 256 9.93 6.26 4.43
CA VAL A 256 9.04 7.01 5.29
C VAL A 256 8.24 8.00 4.46
N GLY A 257 6.91 7.93 4.60
CA GLY A 257 5.95 8.85 3.99
C GLY A 257 5.85 10.20 4.69
N THR A 258 5.02 11.07 4.14
CA THR A 258 4.62 12.35 4.74
C THR A 258 3.15 12.29 5.16
N ASP A 259 2.66 13.33 5.85
CA ASP A 259 1.24 13.41 6.28
C ASP A 259 0.27 13.22 5.11
N LYS A 260 0.60 13.83 3.96
CA LYS A 260 -0.20 13.72 2.74
C LYS A 260 -0.23 12.29 2.20
N HIS A 261 0.89 11.55 2.28
CA HIS A 261 0.90 10.15 1.86
C HIS A 261 0.02 9.29 2.77
N LEU A 262 0.08 9.53 4.08
CA LEU A 262 -0.77 8.85 5.06
C LEU A 262 -2.25 9.13 4.82
N GLU A 263 -2.63 10.40 4.69
CA GLU A 263 -4.01 10.83 4.43
C GLU A 263 -4.62 10.10 3.23
N LEU A 264 -3.84 9.96 2.15
CA LEU A 264 -4.26 9.33 0.91
C LEU A 264 -4.19 7.80 0.91
N SER A 265 -3.74 7.16 2.00
CA SER A 265 -3.43 5.71 2.03
C SER A 265 -3.86 5.00 3.32
N LYS A 266 -4.73 5.58 4.14
CA LYS A 266 -5.21 4.98 5.39
C LYS A 266 -5.78 3.57 5.23
N ASP A 267 -6.41 3.28 4.09
CA ASP A 267 -7.03 1.98 3.82
C ASP A 267 -6.11 1.02 3.04
N MET A 268 -4.83 1.38 2.88
CA MET A 268 -3.88 0.67 2.02
C MET A 268 -2.86 -0.18 2.79
N PHE A 269 -2.92 -0.24 4.11
CA PHE A 269 -1.99 -1.05 4.89
C PHE A 269 -2.08 -2.55 4.53
N GLY A 270 -0.92 -3.18 4.33
CA GLY A 270 -0.81 -4.56 3.87
C GLY A 270 -1.11 -4.77 2.38
N ILE A 271 -1.24 -3.69 1.59
CA ILE A 271 -1.25 -3.76 0.12
C ILE A 271 0.20 -3.81 -0.40
N PHE A 272 0.43 -4.66 -1.40
CA PHE A 272 1.66 -4.69 -2.18
C PHE A 272 1.50 -3.97 -3.51
N LEU A 273 2.55 -3.26 -3.92
CA LEU A 273 2.76 -2.75 -5.27
C LEU A 273 3.90 -3.54 -5.91
N LEU A 274 3.70 -4.02 -7.13
CA LEU A 274 4.78 -4.58 -7.95
C LEU A 274 5.11 -3.63 -9.08
N VAL A 275 6.37 -3.22 -9.13
CA VAL A 275 6.88 -2.28 -10.13
C VAL A 275 7.85 -3.04 -11.04
N SER A 276 7.63 -2.94 -12.34
CA SER A 276 8.53 -3.53 -13.35
C SER A 276 9.83 -2.74 -13.49
N PRO A 277 10.86 -3.30 -14.15
CA PRO A 277 12.17 -2.63 -14.33
C PRO A 277 12.13 -1.27 -15.04
N ASP A 278 11.07 -1.01 -15.81
CA ASP A 278 10.77 0.28 -16.45
C ASP A 278 10.18 1.34 -15.51
N GLY A 279 9.99 1.01 -14.23
CA GLY A 279 9.45 1.91 -13.20
C GLY A 279 7.92 2.01 -13.19
N VAL A 280 7.20 1.16 -13.92
CA VAL A 280 5.73 1.17 -13.98
C VAL A 280 5.12 0.23 -12.95
N VAL A 281 4.08 0.68 -12.25
CA VAL A 281 3.33 -0.12 -11.27
C VAL A 281 2.42 -1.10 -12.01
N ARG A 282 2.81 -2.37 -12.10
CA ARG A 282 2.06 -3.40 -12.83
C ARG A 282 0.97 -4.06 -12.02
N PHE A 283 1.14 -4.13 -10.70
CA PHE A 283 0.15 -4.72 -9.82
C PHE A 283 -0.01 -3.92 -8.53
N ARG A 284 -1.25 -3.88 -8.04
CA ARG A 284 -1.61 -3.36 -6.72
C ARG A 284 -2.60 -4.34 -6.07
N SER A 285 -2.19 -5.06 -5.03
CA SER A 285 -3.02 -6.12 -4.46
C SER A 285 -2.65 -6.47 -3.02
N ARG A 286 -3.62 -6.95 -2.23
CA ARG A 286 -3.39 -7.62 -0.93
C ARG A 286 -3.02 -9.10 -1.11
N ASN A 287 -3.27 -9.67 -2.29
CA ASN A 287 -3.10 -11.08 -2.56
C ASN A 287 -1.70 -11.37 -3.13
N TYR A 288 -0.72 -11.52 -2.24
CA TYR A 288 0.68 -11.79 -2.61
C TYR A 288 0.83 -13.09 -3.41
N LYS A 289 -0.02 -14.11 -3.20
CA LYS A 289 0.06 -15.40 -3.91
C LYS A 289 -0.13 -15.25 -5.43
N GLN A 290 -0.86 -14.22 -5.86
CA GLN A 290 -1.05 -13.92 -7.28
C GLN A 290 0.02 -13.00 -7.84
N LEU A 291 0.51 -12.06 -7.02
CA LEU A 291 1.45 -11.04 -7.45
C LEU A 291 2.89 -11.58 -7.51
N PHE A 292 3.31 -12.37 -6.51
CA PHE A 292 4.70 -12.76 -6.34
C PHE A 292 5.26 -13.64 -7.48
N PRO A 293 4.49 -14.53 -8.12
CA PRO A 293 4.95 -15.23 -9.33
C PRO A 293 5.42 -14.30 -10.46
N TYR A 294 4.94 -13.04 -10.52
CA TYR A 294 5.39 -12.08 -11.54
C TYR A 294 6.77 -11.48 -11.25
N ILE A 295 7.27 -11.57 -10.01
CA ILE A 295 8.62 -11.10 -9.67
C ILE A 295 9.65 -11.86 -10.52
N LYS A 296 9.57 -13.19 -10.53
CA LYS A 296 10.48 -14.02 -11.34
C LYS A 296 10.29 -13.73 -12.83
N LYS A 297 9.05 -13.60 -13.31
CA LYS A 297 8.79 -13.27 -14.73
C LYS A 297 9.45 -11.96 -15.15
N PHE A 298 9.40 -10.92 -14.33
CA PHE A 298 10.05 -9.64 -14.64
C PHE A 298 11.58 -9.72 -14.56
N ILE A 299 12.13 -10.49 -13.63
CA ILE A 299 13.58 -10.76 -13.56
C ILE A 299 14.02 -11.54 -14.80
N ASP A 300 13.35 -12.62 -15.15
CA ASP A 300 13.68 -13.45 -16.32
C ASP A 300 13.56 -12.62 -17.62
N ALA A 301 12.49 -11.83 -17.77
CA ALA A 301 12.28 -10.99 -18.95
C ALA A 301 13.35 -9.91 -19.12
N LYS A 302 13.92 -9.39 -18.02
CA LYS A 302 15.04 -8.45 -18.06
C LYS A 302 16.31 -9.10 -18.64
N HIS A 303 16.53 -10.38 -18.35
CA HIS A 303 17.74 -11.12 -18.76
C HIS A 303 17.55 -11.96 -20.01
N ALA A 304 16.31 -12.11 -20.48
CA ALA A 304 16.05 -12.74 -21.76
C ALA A 304 16.87 -11.99 -22.82
N PRO A 305 17.63 -12.69 -23.68
CA PRO A 305 18.30 -12.04 -24.79
C PRO A 305 17.22 -11.24 -25.50
N GLN A 306 17.48 -9.94 -25.68
CA GLN A 306 16.66 -9.13 -26.57
C GLN A 306 16.75 -9.87 -27.90
N ALA A 307 15.72 -10.66 -28.21
CA ALA A 307 15.58 -11.24 -29.54
C ALA A 307 15.70 -10.02 -30.43
N GLU A 308 16.76 -9.96 -31.25
CA GLU A 308 17.00 -8.85 -32.18
C GLU A 308 15.63 -8.50 -32.74
N GLU A 309 15.12 -7.32 -32.38
CA GLU A 309 13.82 -6.87 -32.85
C GLU A 309 13.97 -6.80 -34.36
N ALA A 310 13.58 -7.88 -35.03
CA ALA A 310 13.49 -7.93 -36.46
C ALA A 310 12.58 -6.77 -36.81
N THR A 311 13.19 -5.74 -37.42
CA THR A 311 12.51 -4.51 -37.87
C THR A 311 11.12 -4.87 -38.35
N PRO A 312 10.03 -4.37 -37.71
CA PRO A 312 8.70 -4.83 -38.00
C PRO A 312 8.39 -4.53 -39.47
N SER A 313 8.46 -5.56 -40.30
CA SER A 313 7.96 -5.50 -41.67
C SER A 313 6.46 -5.28 -41.56
N ALA A 314 5.95 -4.26 -42.25
CA ALA A 314 4.53 -3.91 -42.26
C ALA A 314 3.68 -5.17 -42.46
N PRO A 315 2.58 -5.36 -41.70
CA PRO A 315 1.85 -6.62 -41.73
C PRO A 315 1.25 -6.84 -43.12
N ALA A 316 1.70 -7.89 -43.79
CA ALA A 316 1.04 -8.42 -44.97
C ALA A 316 -0.31 -9.01 -44.53
N ALA A 317 -1.38 -8.53 -45.15
CA ALA A 317 -2.71 -9.06 -44.97
C ALA A 317 -2.76 -10.51 -45.49
N GLY A 318 -3.08 -11.44 -44.59
CA GLY A 318 -3.59 -12.76 -44.97
C GLY A 318 -2.76 -13.95 -44.49
N ALA A 319 -3.41 -14.73 -43.64
CA ALA A 319 -3.17 -16.15 -43.32
C ALA A 319 -2.08 -16.52 -42.30
N HIS A 320 -2.54 -16.93 -41.12
CA HIS A 320 -1.96 -18.05 -40.37
C HIS A 320 -3.03 -19.14 -40.21
N PRO A 321 -2.76 -20.39 -40.63
CA PRO A 321 -3.57 -21.55 -40.28
C PRO A 321 -3.03 -22.18 -38.98
N GLY A 322 -3.89 -22.38 -37.96
CA GLY A 322 -3.50 -23.23 -36.82
C GLY A 322 -4.24 -23.11 -35.50
N ASP A 323 -4.93 -22.01 -35.19
CA ASP A 323 -5.55 -21.82 -33.87
C ASP A 323 -7.07 -21.93 -33.90
N ASP A 324 -7.57 -23.16 -33.75
CA ASP A 324 -9.00 -23.50 -33.65
C ASP A 324 -9.53 -23.34 -32.20
N TYR A 325 -9.29 -22.17 -31.62
CA TYR A 325 -10.10 -21.64 -30.52
C TYR A 325 -10.38 -20.18 -30.84
N GLY A 326 -11.54 -19.96 -31.47
CA GLY A 326 -11.99 -18.64 -31.88
C GLY A 326 -11.72 -17.60 -30.80
N HIS A 327 -10.99 -16.55 -31.17
CA HIS A 327 -10.85 -15.33 -30.39
C HIS A 327 -12.24 -14.77 -30.09
N VAL A 328 -12.86 -15.19 -28.98
CA VAL A 328 -13.93 -14.44 -28.37
C VAL A 328 -13.29 -13.13 -27.91
N ASN A 329 -13.62 -12.04 -28.59
CA ASN A 329 -13.13 -10.73 -28.23
C ASN A 329 -13.67 -10.37 -26.83
N PHE A 330 -12.86 -10.59 -25.80
CA PHE A 330 -13.22 -10.44 -24.39
C PHE A 330 -13.47 -8.97 -23.97
N THR A 331 -13.29 -8.00 -24.87
CA THR A 331 -13.71 -6.61 -24.66
C THR A 331 -15.23 -6.43 -24.64
N ASN A 332 -16.02 -7.42 -25.09
CA ASN A 332 -17.49 -7.34 -25.15
C ASN A 332 -18.22 -7.74 -23.85
N ILE A 333 -17.53 -7.92 -22.72
CA ILE A 333 -18.18 -8.27 -21.43
C ILE A 333 -18.82 -7.05 -20.76
N TYR A 334 -18.41 -5.83 -21.14
CA TYR A 334 -19.03 -4.59 -20.69
C TYR A 334 -19.81 -3.97 -21.85
N PRO A 335 -21.11 -3.66 -21.70
CA PRO A 335 -21.71 -2.73 -22.63
C PRO A 335 -20.99 -1.38 -22.46
N GLU A 336 -20.50 -0.80 -23.56
CA GLU A 336 -19.85 0.53 -23.58
C GLU A 336 -20.71 1.64 -22.94
N SER A 337 -22.00 1.37 -22.74
CA SER A 337 -22.98 2.26 -22.11
C SER A 337 -22.91 2.37 -20.58
N LEU A 338 -22.02 1.64 -19.89
CA LEU A 338 -21.82 1.77 -18.44
C LEU A 338 -21.03 3.06 -18.10
N ALA A 339 -21.73 4.19 -18.12
CA ALA A 339 -21.18 5.47 -17.67
C ALA A 339 -20.79 5.41 -16.18
N ALA A 340 -19.63 5.99 -15.83
CA ALA A 340 -19.17 6.06 -14.45
C ALA A 340 -20.25 6.67 -13.53
N PRO A 341 -20.36 6.21 -12.27
CA PRO A 341 -21.22 6.88 -11.29
C PRO A 341 -20.81 8.35 -11.11
N PRO A 342 -21.75 9.25 -10.75
CA PRO A 342 -21.39 10.62 -10.36
C PRO A 342 -20.31 10.61 -9.28
N ALA A 343 -19.40 11.59 -9.28
CA ALA A 343 -18.31 11.66 -8.30
C ALA A 343 -18.80 11.67 -6.83
N GLU A 344 -20.03 12.12 -6.60
CA GLU A 344 -20.70 12.18 -5.30
C GLU A 344 -21.37 10.86 -4.88
N ALA A 345 -21.43 9.87 -5.76
CA ALA A 345 -21.99 8.57 -5.44
C ALA A 345 -21.07 7.85 -4.43
N PRO A 346 -21.57 7.42 -3.26
CA PRO A 346 -20.76 6.88 -2.17
C PRO A 346 -20.21 5.46 -2.42
N TYR A 347 -20.31 4.95 -3.65
CA TYR A 347 -19.68 3.67 -3.98
C TYR A 347 -18.21 3.90 -4.34
N PRO A 348 -17.26 3.22 -3.70
CA PRO A 348 -15.88 3.22 -4.15
C PRO A 348 -15.83 2.73 -5.61
N ARG A 349 -14.95 3.36 -6.40
CA ARG A 349 -14.68 3.13 -7.83
C ARG A 349 -14.74 1.65 -8.27
N PRO A 350 -14.80 1.45 -9.60
CA PRO A 350 -16.00 1.04 -10.30
C PRO A 350 -16.40 -0.38 -9.89
N ILE A 351 -17.65 -0.74 -10.16
CA ILE A 351 -18.17 -2.10 -10.05
C ILE A 351 -17.43 -2.98 -11.08
N VAL A 352 -16.16 -3.28 -10.79
CA VAL A 352 -15.22 -3.99 -11.66
C VAL A 352 -14.70 -5.11 -10.82
N LEU A 353 -15.41 -6.22 -10.92
CA LEU A 353 -14.84 -7.53 -11.10
C LEU A 353 -16.08 -8.37 -11.36
N LEU A 354 -16.57 -8.40 -12.60
CA LEU A 354 -17.35 -9.56 -13.01
C LEU A 354 -16.45 -10.79 -12.79
N PRO A 355 -17.02 -11.96 -12.47
CA PRO A 355 -16.23 -13.17 -12.32
C PRO A 355 -15.27 -13.33 -13.48
N ASN A 356 -13.99 -13.58 -13.17
CA ASN A 356 -12.98 -13.83 -14.19
C ASN A 356 -13.52 -14.94 -15.11
N PRO A 357 -13.60 -14.75 -16.44
CA PRO A 357 -14.12 -15.78 -17.33
C PRO A 357 -13.43 -17.14 -17.12
N ARG A 358 -12.15 -17.14 -16.75
CA ARG A 358 -11.38 -18.36 -16.39
C ARG A 358 -11.86 -19.04 -15.11
N SER A 359 -12.37 -18.27 -14.15
CA SER A 359 -12.95 -18.82 -12.90
C SER A 359 -14.29 -19.54 -13.11
N LEU A 360 -14.79 -19.54 -14.35
CA LEU A 360 -15.99 -20.23 -14.76
C LEU A 360 -15.70 -21.34 -15.78
N GLU A 361 -14.44 -21.75 -15.98
CA GLU A 361 -14.08 -22.77 -16.98
C GLU A 361 -14.87 -24.09 -16.81
N ASP A 362 -15.16 -24.49 -15.56
CA ASP A 362 -15.96 -25.67 -15.22
C ASP A 362 -17.48 -25.46 -15.31
N VAL A 363 -17.93 -24.23 -15.58
CA VAL A 363 -19.35 -23.87 -15.67
C VAL A 363 -19.81 -23.99 -17.13
N PRO A 364 -20.95 -24.65 -17.43
CA PRO A 364 -21.47 -24.75 -18.80
C PRO A 364 -21.55 -23.41 -19.53
N ALA A 365 -21.29 -23.39 -20.84
CA ALA A 365 -21.11 -22.14 -21.59
C ALA A 365 -22.37 -21.24 -21.62
N ASP A 366 -23.54 -21.85 -21.75
CA ASP A 366 -24.84 -21.18 -21.65
C ASP A 366 -25.07 -20.61 -20.24
N PHE A 367 -24.64 -21.34 -19.21
CA PHE A 367 -24.69 -20.90 -17.83
C PHE A 367 -23.76 -19.72 -17.56
N ARG A 368 -22.52 -19.76 -18.07
CA ARG A 368 -21.58 -18.63 -18.01
C ARG A 368 -22.17 -17.37 -18.60
N GLN A 369 -22.78 -17.49 -19.78
CA GLN A 369 -23.43 -16.38 -20.46
C GLN A 369 -24.54 -15.78 -19.58
N TRP A 370 -25.37 -16.64 -18.99
CA TRP A 370 -26.43 -16.20 -18.08
C TRP A 370 -25.87 -15.48 -16.84
N VAL A 371 -24.86 -16.02 -16.16
CA VAL A 371 -24.23 -15.39 -14.98
C VAL A 371 -23.65 -14.02 -15.33
N ASN A 372 -22.95 -13.92 -16.46
CA ASN A 372 -22.36 -12.66 -16.91
C ASN A 372 -23.44 -11.60 -17.17
N GLN A 373 -24.52 -11.98 -17.85
CA GLN A 373 -25.64 -11.06 -18.10
C GLN A 373 -26.35 -10.65 -16.79
N ALA A 374 -26.64 -11.61 -15.92
CA ALA A 374 -27.26 -11.35 -14.62
C ALA A 374 -26.41 -10.38 -13.78
N MET A 375 -25.11 -10.62 -13.67
CA MET A 375 -24.18 -9.76 -12.93
C MET A 375 -24.03 -8.38 -13.57
N THR A 376 -24.10 -8.28 -14.90
CA THR A 376 -24.14 -7.00 -15.61
C THR A 376 -25.37 -6.19 -15.20
N TYR A 377 -26.54 -6.82 -15.12
CA TYR A 377 -27.76 -6.15 -14.67
C TYR A 377 -27.71 -5.75 -13.19
N VAL A 378 -27.11 -6.56 -12.32
CA VAL A 378 -26.90 -6.20 -10.91
C VAL A 378 -25.99 -4.98 -10.80
N ALA A 379 -24.90 -4.93 -11.58
CA ALA A 379 -24.01 -3.77 -11.62
C ALA A 379 -24.73 -2.49 -12.11
N GLN A 380 -25.53 -2.60 -13.17
CA GLN A 380 -26.35 -1.49 -13.67
C GLN A 380 -27.38 -1.03 -12.63
N ALA A 381 -28.04 -1.96 -11.93
CA ALA A 381 -29.00 -1.64 -10.87
C ALA A 381 -28.33 -0.89 -9.70
N ALA A 382 -27.14 -1.32 -9.29
CA ALA A 382 -26.36 -0.64 -8.26
C ALA A 382 -25.96 0.80 -8.67
N LEU A 383 -25.62 1.01 -9.94
CA LEU A 383 -25.33 2.34 -10.49
C LEU A 383 -26.57 3.25 -10.52
N VAL A 384 -27.71 2.73 -10.97
CA VAL A 384 -28.99 3.45 -10.97
C VAL A 384 -29.40 3.83 -9.54
N LYS A 385 -29.25 2.90 -8.59
CA LYS A 385 -29.44 3.15 -7.15
C LYS A 385 -28.53 4.27 -6.64
N ALA A 386 -27.24 4.24 -7.00
CA ALA A 386 -26.26 5.21 -6.54
C ALA A 386 -26.65 6.64 -6.93
N ARG A 387 -27.10 6.84 -8.18
CA ARG A 387 -27.59 8.12 -8.68
C ARG A 387 -28.82 8.61 -7.92
N ALA A 388 -29.78 7.72 -7.68
CA ALA A 388 -30.97 8.04 -6.90
C ALA A 388 -30.64 8.42 -5.45
N VAL A 389 -29.74 7.68 -4.80
CA VAL A 389 -29.28 8.00 -3.44
C VAL A 389 -28.59 9.35 -3.38
N ALA A 390 -27.74 9.68 -4.35
CA ALA A 390 -27.09 10.99 -4.41
C ALA A 390 -28.13 12.13 -4.54
N ALA A 391 -29.21 11.93 -5.29
CA ALA A 391 -30.33 12.88 -5.35
C ALA A 391 -31.07 12.99 -4.00
N LEU A 392 -31.40 11.86 -3.36
CA LEU A 392 -32.05 11.83 -2.04
C LEU A 392 -31.24 12.56 -0.96
N LYS A 393 -29.90 12.46 -1.01
CA LYS A 393 -29.00 13.15 -0.08
C LYS A 393 -28.94 14.65 -0.31
N ARG A 394 -28.92 15.10 -1.56
CA ARG A 394 -28.92 16.53 -1.91
C ARG A 394 -30.24 17.21 -1.52
N GLY A 395 -31.35 16.47 -1.52
CA GLY A 395 -32.68 17.03 -1.27
C GLY A 395 -33.14 17.95 -2.42
N GLY A 396 -34.14 18.80 -2.15
CA GLY A 396 -34.70 19.73 -3.15
C GLY A 396 -35.73 19.08 -4.09
N ASP A 397 -35.87 19.62 -5.29
CA ASP A 397 -36.71 19.00 -6.34
C ASP A 397 -36.02 17.76 -6.91
N MET A 398 -36.61 16.60 -6.60
CA MET A 398 -36.11 15.29 -6.99
C MET A 398 -36.96 14.63 -8.09
N SER A 399 -37.92 15.34 -8.67
CA SER A 399 -38.89 14.80 -9.64
C SER A 399 -38.21 14.10 -10.82
N GLN A 400 -37.19 14.75 -11.41
CA GLN A 400 -36.41 14.19 -12.52
C GLN A 400 -35.63 12.94 -12.08
N ALA A 401 -34.95 12.99 -10.94
CA ALA A 401 -34.17 11.85 -10.43
C ALA A 401 -35.06 10.64 -10.12
N GLN A 402 -36.27 10.88 -9.60
CA GLN A 402 -37.27 9.85 -9.36
C GLN A 402 -37.77 9.25 -10.68
N ALA A 403 -38.05 10.07 -11.69
CA ALA A 403 -38.49 9.62 -13.01
C ALA A 403 -37.41 8.77 -13.71
N ASP A 404 -36.15 9.22 -13.69
CA ASP A 404 -35.01 8.50 -14.25
C ASP A 404 -34.81 7.16 -13.55
N TYR A 405 -34.82 7.16 -12.22
CA TYR A 405 -34.70 5.93 -11.43
C TYR A 405 -35.80 4.91 -11.77
N LYS A 406 -37.07 5.35 -11.85
CA LYS A 406 -38.20 4.49 -12.19
C LYS A 406 -38.08 3.92 -13.60
N ARG A 407 -37.70 4.74 -14.57
CA ARG A 407 -37.49 4.33 -15.97
C ARG A 407 -36.39 3.28 -16.05
N ASP A 408 -35.24 3.57 -15.47
CA ASP A 408 -34.02 2.76 -15.63
C ASP A 408 -34.13 1.44 -14.85
N MET A 409 -34.62 1.44 -13.60
CA MET A 409 -34.89 0.20 -12.87
C MET A 409 -36.00 -0.64 -13.51
N GLY A 410 -37.04 0.00 -14.06
CA GLY A 410 -38.09 -0.73 -14.77
C GLY A 410 -37.58 -1.40 -16.05
N ALA A 411 -36.62 -0.78 -16.76
CA ALA A 411 -35.96 -1.40 -17.90
C ALA A 411 -35.11 -2.60 -17.48
N LEU A 412 -34.35 -2.49 -16.38
CA LEU A 412 -33.54 -3.59 -15.84
C LEU A 412 -34.40 -4.77 -15.36
N GLU A 413 -35.54 -4.50 -14.72
CA GLU A 413 -36.50 -5.52 -14.31
C GLU A 413 -36.99 -6.34 -15.51
N ARG A 414 -37.39 -5.67 -16.61
CA ARG A 414 -37.80 -6.34 -17.85
C ARG A 414 -36.65 -7.10 -18.49
N ALA A 415 -35.44 -6.55 -18.47
CA ALA A 415 -34.25 -7.18 -19.04
C ALA A 415 -33.91 -8.49 -18.32
N VAL A 416 -33.84 -8.48 -16.98
CA VAL A 416 -33.66 -9.70 -16.16
C VAL A 416 -34.81 -10.68 -16.38
N GLY A 417 -36.04 -10.19 -16.47
CA GLY A 417 -37.22 -10.99 -16.81
C GLY A 417 -37.22 -11.58 -18.22
N SER A 418 -36.36 -11.09 -19.11
CA SER A 418 -36.20 -11.62 -20.48
C SER A 418 -34.98 -12.50 -20.67
N LEU A 419 -34.11 -12.64 -19.65
CA LEU A 419 -32.96 -13.53 -19.70
C LEU A 419 -33.39 -14.92 -20.17
N THR A 420 -32.79 -15.33 -21.29
CA THR A 420 -33.06 -16.59 -21.98
C THR A 420 -32.74 -17.74 -21.03
N ARG A 421 -33.63 -18.73 -21.00
CA ARG A 421 -33.57 -19.84 -20.05
C ARG A 421 -32.65 -20.93 -20.57
N PRO A 422 -31.60 -21.32 -19.83
CA PRO A 422 -31.15 -22.71 -19.88
C PRO A 422 -32.28 -23.59 -19.31
N GLN A 423 -32.40 -24.84 -19.76
CA GLN A 423 -33.45 -25.78 -19.32
C GLN A 423 -33.20 -26.30 -17.89
N ASP A 424 -32.92 -25.41 -16.95
CA ASP A 424 -32.55 -25.72 -15.57
C ASP A 424 -33.52 -25.00 -14.60
N GLU A 425 -34.27 -25.78 -13.82
CA GLU A 425 -35.22 -25.28 -12.81
C GLU A 425 -34.55 -24.36 -11.78
N THR A 426 -33.28 -24.57 -11.48
CA THR A 426 -32.51 -23.78 -10.52
C THR A 426 -32.28 -22.36 -11.01
N ILE A 427 -32.13 -22.15 -12.32
CA ILE A 427 -32.00 -20.81 -12.91
C ILE A 427 -33.31 -20.04 -12.83
N THR A 428 -34.44 -20.76 -12.92
CA THR A 428 -35.76 -20.17 -12.75
C THR A 428 -35.89 -19.55 -11.36
N SER A 429 -35.40 -20.23 -10.33
CA SER A 429 -35.39 -19.69 -8.95
C SER A 429 -34.44 -18.49 -8.80
N ALA A 430 -33.20 -18.58 -9.30
CA ALA A 430 -32.24 -17.48 -9.22
C ALA A 430 -32.73 -16.21 -9.94
N ARG A 431 -33.33 -16.38 -11.12
CA ARG A 431 -33.95 -15.28 -11.87
C ARG A 431 -35.13 -14.69 -11.12
N ALA A 432 -36.02 -15.51 -10.57
CA ALA A 432 -37.17 -15.04 -9.78
C ALA A 432 -36.71 -14.21 -8.57
N SER A 433 -35.66 -14.67 -7.88
CA SER A 433 -35.05 -13.95 -6.75
C SER A 433 -34.41 -12.63 -7.18
N LEU A 434 -33.70 -12.59 -8.30
CA LEU A 434 -33.14 -11.35 -8.88
C LEU A 434 -34.24 -10.32 -9.23
N VAL A 435 -35.29 -10.76 -9.92
CA VAL A 435 -36.44 -9.89 -10.26
C VAL A 435 -37.12 -9.38 -8.99
N SER A 436 -37.36 -10.26 -8.01
CA SER A 436 -37.95 -9.89 -6.72
C SER A 436 -37.07 -8.87 -5.97
N GLY A 437 -35.75 -9.08 -5.99
CA GLY A 437 -34.78 -8.16 -5.41
C GLY A 437 -34.82 -6.77 -6.04
N PHE A 438 -34.87 -6.70 -7.37
CA PHE A 438 -34.96 -5.43 -8.12
C PHE A 438 -36.29 -4.71 -7.84
N LEU A 439 -37.40 -5.45 -7.83
CA LEU A 439 -38.73 -4.93 -7.50
C LEU A 439 -38.78 -4.33 -6.09
N THR A 440 -38.22 -5.05 -5.11
CA THR A 440 -38.18 -4.61 -3.71
C THR A 440 -37.33 -3.34 -3.58
N GLN A 441 -36.16 -3.32 -4.23
CA GLN A 441 -35.27 -2.17 -4.24
C GLN A 441 -35.91 -0.94 -4.92
N ARG A 442 -36.64 -1.15 -6.03
CA ARG A 442 -37.41 -0.07 -6.69
C ARG A 442 -38.44 0.52 -5.74
N LYS A 443 -39.30 -0.31 -5.15
CA LYS A 443 -40.37 0.12 -4.24
C LYS A 443 -39.81 0.92 -3.06
N LEU A 444 -38.69 0.51 -2.49
CA LEU A 444 -38.11 1.21 -1.35
C LEU A 444 -37.57 2.59 -1.73
N ILE A 445 -36.83 2.70 -2.83
CA ILE A 445 -36.30 4.01 -3.26
C ILE A 445 -37.44 4.93 -3.74
N GLU A 446 -38.49 4.38 -4.37
CA GLU A 446 -39.70 5.15 -4.70
C GLU A 446 -40.40 5.69 -3.44
N ALA A 447 -40.54 4.85 -2.40
CA ALA A 447 -41.04 5.27 -1.10
C ALA A 447 -40.14 6.33 -0.46
N ALA A 448 -38.82 6.18 -0.58
CA ALA A 448 -37.84 7.16 -0.10
C ALA A 448 -38.02 8.54 -0.77
N PHE A 449 -38.13 8.58 -2.10
CA PHE A 449 -38.41 9.83 -2.83
C PHE A 449 -39.71 10.47 -2.35
N SER A 450 -40.78 9.68 -2.17
CA SER A 450 -42.06 10.19 -1.69
C SER A 450 -41.97 10.75 -0.27
N GLN A 451 -41.33 10.04 0.66
CA GLN A 451 -41.23 10.47 2.06
C GLN A 451 -40.32 11.69 2.24
N ILE A 452 -39.15 11.72 1.58
CA ILE A 452 -38.23 12.86 1.66
C ILE A 452 -38.84 14.09 0.94
N GLY A 453 -39.45 13.89 -0.24
CA GLY A 453 -40.09 14.98 -0.98
C GLY A 453 -41.28 15.62 -0.23
N GLN A 454 -41.94 14.87 0.65
CA GLN A 454 -43.00 15.36 1.54
C GLN A 454 -42.48 15.90 2.88
N GLY A 455 -41.16 15.91 3.10
CA GLY A 455 -40.55 16.29 4.39
C GLY A 455 -40.87 15.33 5.55
N LYS A 456 -41.36 14.12 5.27
CA LYS A 456 -41.78 13.13 6.29
C LYS A 456 -40.63 12.30 6.84
N ALA A 457 -39.52 12.21 6.11
CA ALA A 457 -38.34 11.48 6.52
C ALA A 457 -37.07 12.13 5.97
N THR A 458 -35.95 11.83 6.61
CA THR A 458 -34.60 12.11 6.11
C THR A 458 -34.01 10.84 5.51
N TYR A 459 -32.98 11.00 4.67
CA TYR A 459 -32.22 9.87 4.13
C TYR A 459 -31.67 8.96 5.25
N ALA A 460 -31.17 9.55 6.33
CA ALA A 460 -30.64 8.82 7.48
C ALA A 460 -31.71 7.95 8.18
N GLN A 461 -32.93 8.48 8.35
CA GLN A 461 -34.05 7.72 8.93
C GLN A 461 -34.48 6.55 8.05
N LEU A 462 -34.52 6.74 6.74
CA LEU A 462 -34.85 5.68 5.78
C LEU A 462 -33.79 4.58 5.73
N ARG A 463 -32.50 4.96 5.78
CA ARG A 463 -31.38 4.03 5.85
C ARG A 463 -31.44 3.13 7.07
N GLY A 464 -31.86 3.65 8.23
CA GLY A 464 -32.04 2.89 9.47
C GLY A 464 -33.39 2.19 9.61
N SER A 465 -34.26 2.25 8.59
CA SER A 465 -35.62 1.72 8.70
C SER A 465 -35.65 0.19 8.67
N LYS A 466 -36.64 -0.39 9.35
CA LYS A 466 -36.92 -1.84 9.31
C LYS A 466 -37.02 -2.37 7.87
N GLN A 467 -37.64 -1.59 6.98
CA GLN A 467 -37.83 -1.95 5.58
C GLN A 467 -36.49 -2.06 4.81
N ALA A 468 -35.52 -1.17 5.09
CA ALA A 468 -34.18 -1.25 4.53
C ALA A 468 -33.43 -2.50 5.01
N SER A 469 -33.55 -2.84 6.30
CA SER A 469 -32.96 -4.07 6.87
C SER A 469 -33.58 -5.34 6.29
N GLU A 470 -34.90 -5.39 6.14
CA GLU A 470 -35.60 -6.52 5.53
C GLU A 470 -35.19 -6.72 4.06
N GLN A 471 -35.01 -5.64 3.31
CA GLN A 471 -34.48 -5.72 1.95
C GLN A 471 -33.05 -6.25 1.94
N GLN A 472 -32.19 -5.78 2.84
CA GLN A 472 -30.81 -6.25 2.93
C GLN A 472 -30.75 -7.76 3.20
N LEU A 473 -31.63 -8.25 4.08
CA LEU A 473 -31.77 -9.68 4.35
C LEU A 473 -32.25 -10.45 3.11
N MET A 474 -33.26 -9.95 2.39
CA MET A 474 -33.79 -10.61 1.19
C MET A 474 -32.76 -10.69 0.05
N LEU A 475 -32.06 -9.59 -0.24
CA LEU A 475 -31.02 -9.54 -1.27
C LEU A 475 -29.78 -10.35 -0.86
N GLY A 476 -29.44 -10.33 0.44
CA GLY A 476 -28.39 -11.20 1.00
C GLY A 476 -28.74 -12.68 0.85
N ALA A 477 -29.99 -13.08 1.16
CA ALA A 477 -30.45 -14.45 0.96
C ALA A 477 -30.45 -14.85 -0.53
N THR A 478 -30.77 -13.93 -1.44
CA THR A 478 -30.66 -14.16 -2.89
C THR A 478 -29.22 -14.39 -3.32
N ALA A 479 -28.29 -13.56 -2.84
CA ALA A 479 -26.87 -13.72 -3.10
C ALA A 479 -26.35 -15.07 -2.58
N GLN A 480 -26.73 -15.42 -1.34
CA GLN A 480 -26.35 -16.68 -0.72
C GLN A 480 -26.91 -17.88 -1.49
N ALA A 481 -28.18 -17.84 -1.92
CA ALA A 481 -28.77 -18.89 -2.74
C ALA A 481 -28.03 -19.08 -4.08
N MET A 482 -27.56 -17.99 -4.71
CA MET A 482 -26.68 -18.09 -5.87
C MET A 482 -25.34 -18.73 -5.51
N LEU A 483 -24.72 -18.32 -4.40
CA LEU A 483 -23.42 -18.84 -3.97
C LEU A 483 -23.44 -20.31 -3.54
N ASP A 484 -24.48 -20.75 -2.86
CA ASP A 484 -24.64 -22.13 -2.40
C ASP A 484 -24.83 -23.09 -3.57
N ARG A 485 -25.42 -22.61 -4.67
CA ARG A 485 -25.61 -23.40 -5.88
C ARG A 485 -24.30 -23.64 -6.64
N PHE A 486 -23.33 -22.75 -6.52
CA PHE A 486 -22.03 -22.88 -7.16
C PHE A 486 -20.93 -23.00 -6.10
N ASP A 487 -20.98 -24.12 -5.39
CA ASP A 487 -19.97 -24.58 -4.45
C ASP A 487 -18.54 -24.59 -5.05
N ARG A 488 -18.43 -24.75 -6.38
CA ARG A 488 -17.17 -24.73 -7.13
C ARG A 488 -16.71 -23.35 -7.62
N LEU A 489 -17.41 -22.25 -7.34
CA LEU A 489 -16.90 -20.93 -7.74
C LEU A 489 -15.59 -20.65 -7.03
N GLU A 490 -14.61 -20.15 -7.79
CA GLU A 490 -13.41 -19.62 -7.19
C GLU A 490 -13.77 -18.57 -6.12
N PRO A 491 -13.00 -18.49 -5.01
CA PRO A 491 -13.25 -17.53 -3.94
C PRO A 491 -13.46 -16.08 -4.42
N LYS A 492 -12.75 -15.65 -5.47
CA LYS A 492 -12.91 -14.31 -6.08
C LYS A 492 -14.28 -14.06 -6.68
N THR A 493 -14.83 -15.08 -7.33
CA THR A 493 -16.14 -15.00 -7.95
C THR A 493 -17.22 -14.97 -6.89
N ARG A 494 -17.03 -15.74 -5.81
CA ARG A 494 -17.90 -15.66 -4.63
C ARG A 494 -17.85 -14.27 -3.98
N GLU A 495 -16.65 -13.73 -3.81
CA GLU A 495 -16.43 -12.37 -3.28
C GLU A 495 -17.05 -11.29 -4.17
N SER A 496 -16.90 -11.42 -5.49
CA SER A 496 -17.53 -10.53 -6.46
C SER A 496 -19.05 -10.55 -6.33
N ILE A 497 -19.68 -11.73 -6.37
CA ILE A 497 -21.13 -11.88 -6.23
C ILE A 497 -21.58 -11.23 -4.91
N ASN A 498 -20.93 -11.54 -3.79
CA ASN A 498 -21.21 -10.93 -2.50
C ASN A 498 -21.09 -9.41 -2.52
N THR A 499 -20.07 -8.87 -3.17
CA THR A 499 -19.82 -7.42 -3.24
C THR A 499 -20.91 -6.71 -4.04
N HIS A 500 -21.28 -7.23 -5.21
CA HIS A 500 -22.28 -6.60 -6.08
C HIS A 500 -23.69 -6.67 -5.48
N PHE A 501 -24.05 -7.81 -4.90
CA PHE A 501 -25.31 -7.95 -4.18
C PHE A 501 -25.32 -7.13 -2.89
N GLY A 502 -24.20 -7.06 -2.17
CA GLY A 502 -24.04 -6.21 -1.00
C GLY A 502 -24.21 -4.73 -1.34
N ALA A 503 -23.67 -4.28 -2.47
CA ALA A 503 -23.89 -2.92 -2.97
C ALA A 503 -25.36 -2.67 -3.31
N LEU A 504 -26.03 -3.60 -4.00
CA LEU A 504 -27.46 -3.47 -4.28
C LEU A 504 -28.33 -3.51 -3.01
N ALA A 505 -27.91 -4.26 -2.00
CA ALA A 505 -28.61 -4.45 -0.73
C ALA A 505 -28.46 -3.27 0.23
N SER A 506 -27.28 -2.67 0.32
CA SER A 506 -26.95 -1.68 1.36
C SER A 506 -27.36 -0.25 0.97
N PHE A 507 -27.90 0.52 1.93
CA PHE A 507 -27.95 1.98 1.79
C PHE A 507 -26.58 2.53 2.17
N PRO A 508 -25.87 3.15 1.22
CA PRO A 508 -24.54 3.63 1.51
C PRO A 508 -24.57 4.76 2.55
N PRO A 509 -23.50 4.90 3.35
CA PRO A 509 -23.43 5.86 4.44
C PRO A 509 -23.59 7.30 4.02
#